data_AF-A0A3A9W8M1-F1
#
_entry.id   AF-A0A3A9W8M1-F1
#
_cell.length_a   1.000
_cell.length_b   1.000
_cell.length_c   1.000
_cell.angle_alpha   90.00
_cell.angle_beta   90.00
_cell.angle_gamma   90.00
#
_symmetry.space_group_name_H-M   'P 1'
#
loop_
_entity.id
_entity.type
_entity.pdbx_description
1 polymer ?
#
loop_
_entity_poly.entity_id
_entity_poly.type
_entity_poly.pdbx_seq_one_letter_code
_entity_poly.pdbx_strand_id
1 'polypeptide(L)'
;MGKRGVVTDYAGEELYPGDLVAYATRQGNRVRLSDAIILDVTTFLVDGRLRPMLKVQPTGTESGFVKRRSLRSEWISAEHVRLILVQVTGENGDE
;
A
#
# COMPACT_ATOMS: atom_id res chain seq x y z
N MET A 1 -18.67 9.27 -0.85
CA MET A 1 -19.05 9.50 0.56
C MET A 1 -18.14 8.62 1.40
N GLY A 2 -17.02 9.15 1.90
CA GLY A 2 -16.08 8.37 2.70
C GLY A 2 -16.73 8.00 4.04
N LYS A 3 -16.86 6.70 4.33
CA LYS A 3 -17.31 6.24 5.65
C LYS A 3 -16.27 6.67 6.68
N ARG A 4 -16.70 7.24 7.81
CA ARG A 4 -15.76 7.68 8.86
C ARG A 4 -14.95 6.50 9.36
N GLY A 5 -13.62 6.58 9.28
CA GLY A 5 -12.69 5.63 9.92
C GLY A 5 -12.00 4.63 8.99
N VAL A 6 -12.27 4.64 7.68
CA VAL A 6 -11.54 3.80 6.71
C VAL A 6 -10.35 4.55 6.12
N VAL A 7 -9.25 3.84 5.90
CA VAL A 7 -8.13 4.36 5.11
C VAL A 7 -8.47 4.18 3.64
N THR A 8 -8.34 5.25 2.87
CA THR A 8 -8.58 5.21 1.43
C THR A 8 -7.31 5.49 0.65
N ASP A 9 -7.29 5.01 -0.59
CA ASP A 9 -6.32 5.44 -1.60
C ASP A 9 -6.60 6.89 -2.03
N TYR A 10 -5.75 7.45 -2.90
CA TYR A 10 -5.92 8.85 -3.33
C TYR A 10 -7.19 9.09 -4.17
N ALA A 11 -7.78 8.05 -4.76
CA ALA A 11 -9.01 8.16 -5.53
C ALA A 11 -10.27 7.95 -4.67
N GLY A 12 -10.10 7.63 -3.39
CA GLY A 12 -11.18 7.41 -2.44
C GLY A 12 -11.64 5.96 -2.33
N GLU A 13 -10.89 5.00 -2.90
CA GLU A 13 -11.17 3.57 -2.72
C GLU A 13 -10.71 3.11 -1.35
N GLU A 14 -11.52 2.30 -0.67
CA GLU A 14 -11.17 1.76 0.65
C GLU A 14 -10.05 0.72 0.52
N LEU A 15 -9.12 0.73 1.48
CA LEU A 15 -7.96 -0.16 1.48
C LEU A 15 -8.02 -1.14 2.65
N TYR A 16 -7.87 -2.42 2.35
CA TYR A 16 -7.93 -3.51 3.31
C TYR A 16 -6.72 -4.45 3.19
N PRO A 17 -6.38 -5.19 4.26
CA PRO A 17 -5.44 -6.30 4.15
C PRO A 17 -5.85 -7.27 3.03
N GLY A 18 -4.88 -7.68 2.24
CA GLY A 18 -5.06 -8.58 1.10
C GLY A 18 -5.26 -7.88 -0.25
N ASP A 19 -5.46 -6.56 -0.27
CA ASP A 19 -5.55 -5.79 -1.51
C ASP A 19 -4.20 -5.66 -2.21
N LEU A 20 -4.23 -5.62 -3.55
CA LEU A 20 -3.11 -5.29 -4.40
C LEU A 20 -3.08 -3.79 -4.66
N VAL A 21 -1.97 -3.15 -4.31
CA VAL A 21 -1.78 -1.72 -4.52
C VAL A 21 -0.49 -1.41 -5.29
N ALA A 22 -0.49 -0.30 -6.02
CA ALA A 22 0.71 0.33 -6.55
C ALA A 22 1.11 1.51 -5.66
N TYR A 23 2.40 1.63 -5.38
CA TYR A 23 2.95 2.77 -4.64
C TYR A 23 4.29 3.23 -5.22
N ALA A 24 4.58 4.52 -5.08
CA ALA A 24 5.86 5.09 -5.45
C ALA A 24 6.91 4.76 -4.38
N THR A 25 8.07 4.25 -4.80
CA THR A 25 9.22 4.02 -3.93
C THR A 25 10.48 4.65 -4.53
N ARG A 26 11.31 5.22 -3.66
CA ARG A 26 12.52 5.95 -4.07
C ARG A 26 13.65 4.97 -4.34
N GLN A 27 14.33 5.16 -5.47
CA GLN A 27 15.56 4.46 -5.83
C GLN A 27 16.67 5.48 -6.09
N GLY A 28 17.38 5.89 -5.02
CA GLY A 28 18.39 6.96 -5.12
C GLY A 28 17.74 8.27 -5.57
N ASN A 29 18.14 8.79 -6.73
CA ASN A 29 17.53 9.99 -7.34
C ASN A 29 16.41 9.67 -8.35
N ARG A 30 15.97 8.41 -8.43
CA ARG A 30 14.87 7.96 -9.28
C ARG A 30 13.66 7.55 -8.45
N VAL A 31 12.52 7.46 -9.12
CA VAL A 31 11.28 6.87 -8.59
C VAL A 31 10.92 5.67 -9.44
N ARG A 32 10.42 4.63 -8.79
CA ARG A 32 9.74 3.52 -9.44
C ARG A 32 8.38 3.31 -8.79
N LEU A 33 7.47 2.73 -9.52
CA LEU A 33 6.22 2.18 -8.99
C LEU A 33 6.47 0.72 -8.64
N SER A 34 5.95 0.27 -7.51
CA SER A 34 5.99 -1.12 -7.10
C SER A 34 4.60 -1.58 -6.76
N ASP A 35 4.27 -2.80 -7.18
CA ASP A 35 3.07 -3.48 -6.71
C ASP A 35 3.38 -4.16 -5.38
N ALA A 36 2.41 -4.14 -4.46
CA ALA A 36 2.50 -4.78 -3.18
C ALA A 36 1.13 -5.21 -2.65
N ILE A 37 1.14 -6.22 -1.80
CA ILE A 37 -0.04 -6.68 -1.06
C ILE A 37 -0.08 -5.95 0.28
N ILE A 38 -1.24 -5.45 0.67
CA ILE A 38 -1.45 -4.89 2.01
C ILE A 38 -1.49 -6.04 3.02
N LEU A 39 -0.66 -5.96 4.06
CA LEU A 39 -0.66 -6.88 5.19
C LEU A 39 -1.42 -6.33 6.39
N ASP A 40 -1.40 -5.01 6.58
CA ASP A 40 -2.02 -4.35 7.72
C ASP A 40 -2.32 -2.89 7.40
N VAL A 41 -3.36 -2.35 8.04
CA VAL A 41 -3.85 -0.97 7.87
C VAL A 41 -3.98 -0.32 9.23
N THR A 42 -3.30 0.80 9.43
CA THR A 42 -3.32 1.50 10.72
C THR A 42 -3.08 2.99 10.56
N THR A 43 -2.99 3.70 11.68
CA THR A 43 -2.59 5.10 11.72
C THR A 43 -1.45 5.30 12.69
N PHE A 44 -0.40 6.01 12.28
CA PHE A 44 0.70 6.40 13.16
C PHE A 44 0.63 7.89 13.49
N LEU A 45 1.01 8.27 14.71
CA LEU A 45 1.26 9.66 15.06
C LEU A 45 2.65 10.05 14.55
N VAL A 46 2.72 10.89 13.51
CA VAL A 46 3.98 11.34 12.90
C VAL A 46 3.95 12.86 12.76
N ASP A 47 4.90 13.56 13.37
CA ASP A 47 4.97 15.02 13.42
C ASP A 47 3.69 15.67 14.01
N GLY A 48 3.13 15.05 15.05
CA GLY A 48 1.93 15.54 15.74
C GLY A 48 0.62 15.36 14.96
N ARG A 49 0.64 14.60 13.85
CA ARG A 49 -0.55 14.31 13.04
C ARG A 49 -0.71 12.81 12.85
N LEU A 50 -1.96 12.33 12.94
CA LEU A 50 -2.27 10.95 12.55
C LEU A 50 -2.13 10.83 11.03
N ARG A 51 -1.26 9.93 10.59
CA ARG A 51 -1.08 9.57 9.18
C ARG A 51 -1.56 8.14 8.95
N PRO A 52 -2.35 7.89 7.89
CA PRO A 52 -2.73 6.55 7.50
C PRO A 52 -1.50 5.80 6.95
N MET A 53 -1.26 4.61 7.49
CA MET A 53 -0.10 3.80 7.20
C MET A 53 -0.53 2.40 6.77
N LEU A 54 0.15 1.86 5.78
CA LEU A 54 -0.05 0.50 5.27
C LEU A 54 1.23 -0.29 5.49
N LYS A 55 1.12 -1.47 6.07
CA LYS A 55 2.21 -2.45 6.03
C LYS A 55 2.05 -3.21 4.73
N VAL A 56 3.05 -3.19 3.87
CA VAL A 56 2.95 -3.81 2.54
C VAL A 56 4.04 -4.84 2.32
N GLN A 57 3.72 -5.86 1.52
CA GLN A 57 4.61 -6.90 1.05
C GLN A 57 4.77 -6.77 -0.47
N PRO A 58 5.91 -6.27 -0.96
CA PRO A 58 6.11 -6.07 -2.39
C PRO A 58 6.12 -7.40 -3.16
N THR A 59 5.46 -7.41 -4.33
CA THR A 59 5.30 -8.62 -5.16
C THR A 59 6.52 -8.89 -6.04
N GLY A 60 7.36 -7.87 -6.24
CA GLY A 60 8.48 -7.90 -7.19
C GLY A 60 8.12 -7.41 -8.59
N THR A 61 6.85 -7.13 -8.85
CA THR A 61 6.40 -6.38 -10.03
C THR A 61 6.67 -4.91 -9.79
N GLU A 62 7.55 -4.33 -10.59
CA GLU A 62 7.99 -2.94 -10.44
C GLU A 62 8.13 -2.27 -11.82
N SER A 63 7.92 -0.97 -11.87
CA SER A 63 8.28 -0.16 -13.03
C SER A 63 9.76 0.20 -13.02
N GLY A 64 10.31 0.51 -14.20
CA GLY A 64 11.69 0.94 -14.35
C GLY A 64 12.67 -0.16 -14.74
N PHE A 65 13.97 0.18 -14.73
CA PHE A 65 15.02 -0.63 -15.37
C PHE A 65 15.72 -1.62 -14.43
N VAL A 66 15.60 -1.45 -13.11
CA VAL A 66 16.34 -2.23 -12.11
C VAL A 66 15.37 -2.73 -11.04
N LYS A 67 15.34 -4.06 -10.88
CA LYS A 67 14.53 -4.74 -9.87
C LYS A 67 15.02 -4.44 -8.45
N ARG A 68 14.11 -4.45 -7.46
CA ARG A 68 14.48 -4.36 -6.04
C ARG A 68 15.39 -5.51 -5.64
N ARG A 69 16.31 -5.21 -4.72
CA ARG A 69 17.19 -6.22 -4.12
C ARG A 69 16.52 -7.05 -3.04
N SER A 70 15.45 -6.54 -2.43
CA SER A 70 14.78 -7.18 -1.30
C SER A 70 13.28 -7.03 -1.43
N LEU A 71 12.53 -8.07 -1.10
CA LEU A 71 11.07 -8.06 -0.95
C LEU A 71 10.68 -7.93 0.53
N ARG A 72 11.48 -7.28 1.37
CA ARG A 72 11.09 -7.10 2.78
C ARG A 72 9.81 -6.27 2.88
N SER A 73 8.95 -6.65 3.81
CA SER A 73 7.76 -5.86 4.17
C SER A 73 8.16 -4.50 4.77
N GLU A 74 7.40 -3.47 4.44
CA GLU A 74 7.67 -2.10 4.85
C GLU A 74 6.39 -1.32 5.14
N TRP A 75 6.51 -0.27 5.96
CA TRP A 75 5.43 0.66 6.23
C TRP A 75 5.49 1.82 5.24
N ILE A 76 4.35 2.13 4.60
CA ILE A 76 4.21 3.24 3.66
C ILE A 76 3.01 4.12 4.05
N SER A 77 3.06 5.41 3.68
CA SER A 77 1.89 6.29 3.77
C SER A 77 0.86 5.90 2.72
N ALA A 78 -0.43 5.96 3.05
CA ALA A 78 -1.51 5.75 2.09
C ALA A 78 -1.69 6.90 1.08
N GLU A 79 -1.05 8.06 1.30
CA GLU A 79 -1.25 9.30 0.51
C GLU A 79 -0.87 9.16 -0.98
N HIS A 80 0.04 8.23 -1.31
CA HIS A 80 0.54 8.03 -2.67
C HIS A 80 0.42 6.57 -3.13
N VAL A 81 -0.71 5.96 -2.77
CA VAL A 81 -1.06 4.58 -3.07
C VAL A 81 -2.27 4.54 -3.98
N ARG A 82 -2.29 3.59 -4.93
CA ARG A 82 -3.43 3.30 -5.80
C ARG A 82 -3.87 1.86 -5.63
N LEU A 83 -5.15 1.64 -5.35
CA LEU A 83 -5.74 0.31 -5.42
C LEU A 83 -5.71 -0.20 -6.86
N ILE A 84 -5.23 -1.44 -7.06
CA ILE A 84 -5.23 -2.13 -8.36
C ILE A 84 -6.31 -3.21 -8.37
N LEU A 85 -6.29 -4.10 -7.38
CA LEU A 85 -7.24 -5.22 -7.24
C LEU A 85 -7.56 -5.44 -5.77
N VAL A 86 -8.81 -5.82 -5.51
CA VAL A 86 -9.31 -6.12 -4.17
C VAL A 86 -9.05 -7.60 -3.83
N GLN A 87 -8.67 -7.90 -2.59
CA GLN A 87 -8.60 -9.25 -2.01
C GLN A 87 -7.89 -10.31 -2.88
N VAL A 88 -6.69 -10.01 -3.38
CA VAL A 88 -5.91 -10.94 -4.23
C VAL A 88 -5.32 -12.14 -3.48
N THR A 89 -5.30 -12.11 -2.15
CA THR A 89 -4.70 -13.18 -1.32
C THR A 89 -5.67 -14.26 -0.87
N GLY A 90 -6.96 -14.18 -1.22
CA GLY A 90 -7.90 -15.28 -1.05
C GLY A 90 -8.01 -15.82 0.38
N GLU A 91 -7.89 -14.95 1.41
CA GLU A 91 -8.37 -15.32 2.73
C GLU A 91 -9.90 -15.21 2.73
N ASN A 92 -10.53 -16.38 2.55
CA ASN A 92 -11.97 -16.58 2.67
C ASN A 92 -12.46 -16.06 4.01
N GLY A 93 -13.21 -14.96 3.98
CA GLY A 93 -14.21 -14.66 5.00
C GLY A 93 -15.57 -15.04 4.44
N ASP A 94 -15.92 -16.33 4.50
CA ASP A 94 -17.32 -16.73 4.50
C ASP A 94 -17.94 -16.22 5.82
N GLU A 95 -18.82 -15.22 5.73
CA GLU A 95 -20.07 -15.09 6.50
C GLU A 95 -20.95 -13.95 5.93
#